data_AF-A0A7X8DIK5-F1
#
_entry.id   AF-A0A7X8DIK5-F1
#
_cell.length_a   1.000
_cell.length_b   1.000
_cell.length_c   1.000
_cell.angle_alpha   90.00
_cell.angle_beta   90.00
_cell.angle_gamma   90.00
#
_symmetry.space_group_name_H-M   'P 1'
#
loop_
_entity.id
_entity.type
_entity.pdbx_description
1 polymer ?
#
loop_
_entity_poly.entity_id
_entity_poly.type
_entity_poly.pdbx_seq_one_letter_code
_entity_poly.pdbx_strand_id
1 'polypeptide(L)'
;MRRGIFVIVFLVFISAIVGCSKDRTMASRDRFDLFLGLWGEQNFEEMYDMLSSDAREEFPPEQFIDRYKKIYGDLGVSKVEFTY
;
A
#
# COMPACT_ATOMS: atom_id res chain seq x y z
N MET A 1 -26.47 -2.51 38.12
CA MET A 1 -26.60 -3.18 36.81
C MET A 1 -26.63 -2.21 35.62
N ARG A 2 -27.55 -1.23 35.54
CA ARG A 2 -27.66 -0.29 34.40
C ARG A 2 -26.38 0.54 34.12
N ARG A 3 -25.64 0.96 35.17
CA ARG A 3 -24.40 1.74 35.03
C ARG A 3 -23.22 0.94 34.45
N GLY A 4 -23.11 -0.35 34.74
CA GLY A 4 -22.06 -1.23 34.20
C GLY A 4 -22.26 -1.55 32.73
N ILE A 5 -23.53 -1.67 32.29
CA ILE A 5 -23.88 -1.88 30.89
C ILE A 5 -23.44 -0.69 30.03
N PHE A 6 -23.65 0.54 30.51
CA PHE A 6 -23.19 1.74 29.81
C PHE A 6 -21.67 1.79 29.62
N VAL A 7 -20.89 1.36 30.63
CA VAL A 7 -19.43 1.31 30.55
C VAL A 7 -18.96 0.26 29.54
N ILE A 8 -19.59 -0.92 29.52
CA ILE A 8 -19.27 -1.98 28.55
C ILE A 8 -19.60 -1.55 27.12
N VAL A 9 -20.77 -0.94 26.89
CA VAL A 9 -21.15 -0.42 25.57
C VAL A 9 -20.19 0.67 25.10
N PHE A 10 -19.76 1.56 26.01
CA PHE A 10 -18.78 2.59 25.69
C PHE A 10 -17.41 2.01 25.32
N LEU A 11 -16.94 0.97 26.02
CA LEU A 11 -15.69 0.28 25.71
C LEU A 11 -15.75 -0.44 24.36
N VAL A 12 -16.87 -1.09 24.05
CA VAL A 12 -17.10 -1.72 22.74
C VAL A 12 -17.11 -0.67 21.63
N PHE A 13 -17.72 0.50 21.87
CA PHE A 13 -17.75 1.60 20.92
C PHE A 13 -16.35 2.19 20.67
N ILE A 14 -15.53 2.37 21.71
CA ILE A 14 -14.13 2.79 21.56
C ILE A 14 -13.34 1.75 20.74
N SER A 15 -13.52 0.46 21.00
CA SER A 15 -12.82 -0.58 20.22
C SER A 15 -13.20 -0.60 18.74
N ALA A 16 -14.44 -0.21 18.41
CA ALA A 16 -14.90 -0.11 17.03
C ALA A 16 -14.24 1.07 16.27
N ILE A 17 -13.89 2.16 16.96
CA ILE A 17 -13.24 3.34 16.36
C ILE A 17 -11.75 3.08 16.06
N VAL A 18 -11.07 2.24 16.87
CA VAL A 18 -9.64 1.91 16.67
C VAL A 18 -9.42 0.99 15.46
N GLY A 19 -10.46 0.28 15.00
CA GLY A 19 -10.36 -0.64 13.86
C GLY A 19 -10.13 0.00 12.49
N CYS A 20 -10.42 1.30 12.34
CA CYS A 20 -10.35 1.99 11.05
C CYS A 20 -8.98 2.64 10.74
N SER A 21 -8.01 2.52 11.65
CA SER A 21 -6.69 3.15 11.48
C SER A 21 -5.52 2.18 11.56
N LYS A 22 -5.73 0.90 11.22
CA LYS A 22 -4.68 -0.13 11.28
C LYS A 22 -3.53 0.08 10.29
N ASP A 23 -3.64 1.02 9.35
CA ASP A 23 -2.65 1.23 8.30
C ASP A 23 -2.14 2.69 8.22
N ARG A 24 -1.85 3.28 9.39
CA ARG A 24 -1.18 4.59 9.47
C ARG A 24 0.25 4.44 10.01
N THR A 25 1.10 3.70 9.32
CA THR A 25 2.53 3.62 9.66
C THR A 25 3.39 4.64 8.90
N MET A 26 2.87 5.26 7.82
CA MET A 26 3.55 6.34 7.09
C MET A 26 2.55 7.42 6.67
N ALA A 27 2.99 8.68 6.60
CA ALA A 27 2.16 9.72 6.00
C ALA A 27 1.90 9.40 4.52
N SER A 28 0.72 9.74 4.02
CA SER A 28 0.34 9.42 2.63
C SER A 28 1.32 9.96 1.60
N ARG A 29 1.94 11.11 1.87
CA ARG A 29 3.00 11.70 1.04
C ARG A 29 4.24 10.81 1.03
N ASP A 30 4.77 10.48 2.21
CA ASP A 30 5.98 9.66 2.33
C ASP A 30 5.83 8.30 1.65
N ARG A 31 4.65 7.67 1.77
CA ARG A 31 4.37 6.39 1.08
C ARG A 31 4.34 6.56 -0.44
N PHE A 32 3.82 7.67 -0.94
CA PHE A 32 3.79 7.96 -2.37
C PHE A 32 5.19 8.26 -2.92
N ASP A 33 5.97 9.08 -2.20
CA ASP A 33 7.35 9.40 -2.57
C ASP A 33 8.24 8.15 -2.59
N LEU A 34 8.06 7.24 -1.62
CA LEU A 34 8.73 5.94 -1.63
C LEU A 34 8.36 5.12 -2.87
N PHE A 35 7.07 5.03 -3.20
CA PHE A 35 6.62 4.29 -4.39
C PHE A 35 7.21 4.86 -5.69
N LEU A 36 7.26 6.19 -5.82
CA LEU A 36 7.89 6.85 -6.97
C LEU A 36 9.40 6.58 -7.03
N GLY A 37 10.08 6.58 -5.88
CA GLY A 37 11.51 6.23 -5.79
C GLY A 37 11.78 4.82 -6.32
N LEU A 38 11.04 3.83 -5.82
CA LEU A 38 11.15 2.44 -6.28
C LEU A 38 10.86 2.28 -7.77
N TRP A 39 9.88 3.03 -8.29
CA TRP A 39 9.59 3.02 -9.73
C TRP A 39 10.75 3.64 -10.52
N GLY A 40 11.30 4.77 -10.10
CA GLY A 40 12.46 5.39 -10.73
C GLY A 40 13.67 4.45 -10.80
N GLU A 41 13.88 3.67 -9.74
CA GLU A 41 14.91 2.62 -9.64
C GLU A 41 14.55 1.32 -10.37
N GLN A 42 13.34 1.22 -10.93
CA GLN A 42 12.78 0.02 -11.55
C GLN A 42 12.76 -1.21 -10.62
N ASN A 43 12.65 -0.98 -9.30
CA ASN A 43 12.57 -2.02 -8.29
C ASN A 43 11.12 -2.53 -8.18
N PHE A 44 10.68 -3.27 -9.20
CA PHE A 44 9.30 -3.75 -9.32
C PHE A 44 8.91 -4.75 -8.21
N GLU A 45 9.88 -5.41 -7.59
CA GLU A 45 9.66 -6.32 -6.47
C GLU A 45 9.19 -5.54 -5.23
N GLU A 46 9.93 -4.51 -4.82
CA GLU A 46 9.53 -3.68 -3.67
C GLU A 46 8.28 -2.84 -3.98
N MET A 47 8.08 -2.41 -5.24
CA MET A 47 6.81 -1.77 -5.64
C MET A 47 5.62 -2.70 -5.44
N TYR A 48 5.77 -3.99 -5.73
CA TYR A 48 4.71 -4.99 -5.57
C TYR A 48 4.32 -5.16 -4.10
N ASP A 49 5.30 -5.16 -3.20
CA ASP A 49 5.06 -5.27 -1.75
C ASP A 49 4.28 -4.09 -1.18
N MET A 50 4.30 -2.93 -1.85
CA MET A 50 3.55 -1.74 -1.47
C MET A 50 2.07 -1.76 -1.89
N LEU A 51 1.67 -2.69 -2.77
CA LEU A 51 0.31 -2.80 -3.29
C LEU A 51 -0.70 -3.20 -2.20
N SER A 52 -1.96 -2.82 -2.41
CA SER A 52 -3.06 -3.25 -1.55
C SER A 52 -3.22 -4.78 -1.58
N SER A 53 -3.92 -5.33 -0.58
CA SER A 53 -4.32 -6.74 -0.60
C SER A 53 -5.06 -7.10 -1.89
N ASP A 54 -6.01 -6.27 -2.26
CA ASP A 54 -6.91 -6.52 -3.39
C ASP A 54 -6.14 -6.52 -4.71
N ALA A 55 -5.17 -5.60 -4.86
CA ALA A 55 -4.31 -5.56 -6.04
C ALA A 55 -3.37 -6.79 -6.12
N ARG A 56 -2.87 -7.29 -4.99
CA ARG A 56 -2.02 -8.49 -4.96
C ARG A 56 -2.81 -9.79 -5.17
N GLU A 57 -4.12 -9.77 -4.89
CA GLU A 57 -5.02 -10.87 -5.22
C GLU A 57 -5.32 -10.92 -6.72
N GLU A 58 -5.55 -9.76 -7.34
CA GLU A 58 -5.84 -9.65 -8.78
C GLU A 58 -4.58 -9.84 -9.64
N PHE A 59 -3.44 -9.32 -9.20
CA PHE A 59 -2.18 -9.33 -9.94
C PHE A 59 -1.12 -10.10 -9.15
N PRO A 60 -0.86 -11.38 -9.46
CA PRO A 60 0.24 -12.14 -8.87
C PRO A 60 1.61 -11.47 -9.13
N PRO A 61 2.63 -11.72 -8.28
CA PRO A 61 3.92 -11.04 -8.37
C PRO A 61 4.61 -11.26 -9.72
N GLU A 62 4.58 -12.49 -10.23
CA GLU A 62 5.13 -12.85 -11.54
C GLU A 62 4.49 -12.03 -12.66
N GLN A 63 3.16 -11.88 -12.65
CA GLN A 63 2.44 -11.10 -13.65
C GLN A 63 2.79 -9.61 -13.59
N PHE A 64 2.87 -9.05 -12.38
CA PHE A 64 3.22 -7.65 -12.19
C PHE A 64 4.66 -7.38 -12.63
N ILE A 65 5.61 -8.13 -12.08
CA ILE A 65 7.05 -7.92 -12.28
C ILE A 65 7.44 -8.18 -13.75
N ASP A 66 7.01 -9.30 -14.33
CA ASP A 66 7.37 -9.65 -15.70
C ASP A 66 6.76 -8.69 -16.71
N ARG A 67 5.56 -8.16 -16.44
CA ARG A 67 4.93 -7.17 -17.31
C ARG A 67 5.78 -5.91 -17.41
N TYR A 68 6.25 -5.37 -16.28
CA TYR A 68 7.08 -4.16 -16.29
C TYR A 68 8.46 -4.42 -16.91
N LYS A 69 9.13 -5.52 -16.54
CA LYS A 69 10.42 -5.92 -17.16
C LYS A 69 10.28 -6.06 -18.67
N LYS A 70 9.21 -6.68 -19.16
CA LYS A 70 8.95 -6.83 -20.59
C LYS A 70 8.69 -5.50 -21.29
N ILE A 71 7.82 -4.64 -20.75
CA ILE A 71 7.55 -3.32 -21.35
C ILE A 71 8.86 -2.52 -21.45
N TYR A 72 9.63 -2.49 -20.37
CA TYR A 72 10.83 -1.65 -20.29
C TYR A 72 11.94 -2.22 -21.18
N GLY A 73 12.07 -3.54 -21.25
CA GLY A 73 12.96 -4.21 -22.19
C GLY A 73 12.57 -3.96 -23.65
N ASP A 74 11.29 -4.13 -24.00
CA ASP A 74 10.79 -3.94 -25.36
C ASP A 74 10.95 -2.47 -25.85
N LEU A 75 10.81 -1.51 -24.94
CA LEU A 75 10.90 -0.08 -25.23
C LEU A 75 12.29 0.53 -24.97
N GLY A 76 13.23 -0.24 -24.43
CA GLY A 76 14.56 0.25 -24.06
C GLY A 76 14.56 1.32 -22.98
N VAL A 77 13.62 1.27 -22.03
CA VAL A 77 13.50 2.26 -20.95
C VAL A 77 14.58 2.02 -19.91
N SER A 78 15.55 2.94 -19.85
CA SER A 78 16.66 2.89 -18.89
C SER A 78 16.48 3.83 -17.70
N LYS A 79 15.58 4.82 -17.80
CA LYS A 79 15.39 5.84 -16.76
C LYS A 79 13.96 6.39 -16.77
N VAL A 80 13.40 6.57 -15.57
CA VAL A 80 12.12 7.25 -15.35
C VAL A 80 12.36 8.34 -14.32
N GLU A 81 11.87 9.55 -14.60
CA GLU A 81 11.96 10.71 -13.70
C GLU A 81 10.57 11.28 -13.44
N PHE A 82 10.34 11.72 -12.21
CA PHE A 82 9.07 12.31 -11.78
C PHE A 82 9.30 13.79 -11.41
N THR A 83 8.35 14.65 -11.75
CA THR A 83 8.34 16.07 -11.38
C THR A 83 6.95 16.46 -10.87
N TYR A 84 6.88 17.20 -9.77
CA TYR A 84 5.64 17.70 -9.17
C TYR A 84 5.86 18.98 -8.38
#